data_AF-A0A3D8GVE0-F1
#
_entry.id   AF-A0A3D8GVE0-F1
#
_cell.length_a   1.000
_cell.length_b   1.000
_cell.length_c   1.000
_cell.angle_alpha   90.00
_cell.angle_beta   90.00
_cell.angle_gamma   90.00
#
_symmetry.space_group_name_H-M   'P 1'
#
loop_
_entity.id
_entity.type
_entity.pdbx_description
1 polymer ?
#
loop_
_entity_poly.entity_id
_entity_poly.type
_entity_poly.pdbx_seq_one_letter_code
_entity_poly.pdbx_strand_id
1 'polypeptide(L)'
;MGEYGRKSTCQQLADIIGGMVISSSPACVVMRNRNINATILGHRTLSALSLPFGLSFENNVRGETLNLGETVILQEEINPFISALRKRGIIVTAIHNHWLFENPRLMYMHWENVGDPFEFAQKSWDAALEVGLF
;
A
#
# COMPACT_ATOMS: atom_id res chain seq x y z
N MET A 1 30.18 -2.69 23.40
CA MET A 1 29.69 -3.70 22.44
C MET A 1 28.17 -3.49 22.35
N GLY A 2 27.65 -2.48 21.66
CA GLY A 2 27.56 -2.36 20.21
C GLY A 2 26.12 -2.69 19.77
N GLU A 3 25.14 -1.79 20.01
CA GLU A 3 23.75 -1.91 19.50
C GLU A 3 23.67 -1.61 17.98
N TYR A 4 24.54 -2.25 17.21
CA TYR A 4 24.46 -2.21 15.75
C TYR A 4 23.64 -3.42 15.28
N GLY A 5 22.40 -3.19 14.81
CA GLY A 5 21.81 -4.09 13.80
C GLY A 5 20.33 -4.48 13.90
N ARG A 6 19.53 -4.04 14.89
CA ARG A 6 18.08 -4.37 14.87
C ARG A 6 17.30 -3.32 14.08
N LYS A 7 16.77 -3.70 12.91
CA LYS A 7 15.85 -2.86 12.12
C LYS A 7 14.65 -2.45 12.97
N SER A 8 14.17 -1.21 12.79
CA SER A 8 12.93 -0.76 13.44
C SER A 8 11.73 -1.56 12.91
N THR A 9 10.66 -1.68 13.71
CA THR A 9 9.41 -2.34 13.29
C THR A 9 8.89 -1.77 11.98
N CYS A 10 8.94 -0.44 11.82
CA CYS A 10 8.49 0.21 10.59
C CYS A 10 9.36 -0.16 9.38
N GLN A 11 10.68 -0.29 9.57
CA GLN A 11 11.56 -0.76 8.49
C GLN A 11 11.30 -2.23 8.14
N GLN A 12 11.01 -3.08 9.13
CA GLN A 12 10.65 -4.49 8.87
C GLN A 12 9.35 -4.59 8.07
N LEU A 13 8.35 -3.75 8.36
CA LEU A 13 7.11 -3.67 7.57
C LEU A 13 7.36 -3.17 6.14
N ALA A 14 8.27 -2.20 5.96
CA ALA A 14 8.67 -1.74 4.62
C ALA A 14 9.34 -2.86 3.81
N ASP A 15 10.17 -3.68 4.47
CA ASP A 15 10.87 -4.79 3.81
C ASP A 15 9.89 -5.83 3.22
N ILE A 16 8.71 -6.04 3.82
CA ILE A 16 7.70 -7.02 3.34
C ILE A 16 7.26 -6.70 1.91
N ILE A 17 7.00 -5.43 1.62
CA ILE A 17 6.55 -4.99 0.30
C ILE A 17 7.73 -4.68 -0.63
N GLY A 18 8.97 -4.84 -0.16
CA GLY A 18 10.17 -4.38 -0.87
C GLY A 18 10.19 -2.85 -1.06
N GLY A 19 9.62 -2.12 -0.09
CA GLY A 19 9.44 -0.68 -0.14
C GLY A 19 10.40 0.07 0.80
N MET A 20 10.03 1.30 1.11
CA MET A 20 10.77 2.17 2.03
C MET A 20 9.83 2.80 3.06
N VAL A 21 10.40 3.21 4.19
CA VAL A 21 9.68 4.00 5.20
C VAL A 21 9.53 5.43 4.68
N ILE A 22 8.30 5.92 4.62
CA ILE A 22 7.94 7.29 4.24
C ILE A 22 7.81 8.18 5.49
N SER A 23 7.23 7.63 6.55
CA SER A 23 7.17 8.27 7.86
C SER A 23 7.19 7.20 8.96
N SER A 24 7.76 7.53 10.11
CA SER A 24 7.78 6.66 11.30
C SER A 24 7.07 7.26 12.52
N SER A 25 6.62 8.52 12.43
CA SER A 25 5.91 9.23 13.50
C SER A 25 5.06 10.37 12.90
N PRO A 26 3.80 10.58 13.35
CA PRO A 26 3.11 9.83 14.42
C PRO A 26 2.62 8.44 14.00
N ALA A 27 2.59 8.14 12.70
CA ALA A 27 2.23 6.84 12.13
C ALA A 27 3.42 6.25 11.37
N CYS A 28 3.50 4.92 11.34
CA CYS A 28 4.41 4.23 10.43
C CYS A 28 3.75 4.11 9.07
N VAL A 29 4.32 4.78 8.05
CA VAL A 29 3.88 4.70 6.67
C VAL A 29 5.01 4.14 5.83
N VAL A 30 4.73 3.05 5.11
CA VAL A 30 5.67 2.38 4.21
C VAL A 30 5.10 2.34 2.82
N MET A 31 5.94 2.42 1.80
CA MET A 31 5.47 2.49 0.43
C MET A 31 6.46 1.90 -0.56
N ARG A 32 5.92 1.33 -1.63
CA ARG A 32 6.63 1.00 -2.86
C ARG A 32 5.88 1.60 -4.03
N ASN A 33 6.59 2.22 -4.97
CA ASN A 33 5.94 2.72 -6.18
C ASN A 33 5.60 1.56 -7.12
N ARG A 34 4.40 1.59 -7.68
CA ARG A 34 4.00 0.74 -8.80
C ARG A 34 4.70 1.19 -10.08
N ASN A 35 4.97 0.24 -10.98
CA ASN A 35 5.60 0.52 -12.26
C ASN A 35 4.54 0.66 -13.37
N ILE A 36 3.84 1.80 -13.41
CA ILE A 36 2.85 2.10 -14.44
C ILE A 36 3.40 3.22 -15.33
N ASN A 37 3.35 3.04 -16.64
CA ASN A 37 3.72 4.08 -17.59
C ASN A 37 2.59 5.11 -17.71
N ALA A 38 2.46 5.97 -16.70
CA ALA A 38 1.42 6.97 -16.60
C ALA A 38 1.91 8.38 -16.91
N THR A 39 1.02 9.19 -17.50
CA THR A 39 1.18 10.63 -17.65
C THR A 39 0.06 11.38 -16.92
N ILE A 40 0.35 12.61 -16.50
CA ILE A 40 -0.62 13.59 -15.98
C ILE A 40 -0.35 14.90 -16.73
N LEU A 41 -1.39 15.50 -17.32
CA LEU A 41 -1.24 16.68 -18.19
C LEU A 41 -0.21 16.47 -19.31
N GLY A 42 -0.11 15.25 -19.84
CA GLY A 42 0.83 14.88 -20.90
C GLY A 42 2.28 14.63 -20.45
N HIS A 43 2.60 14.81 -19.17
CA HIS A 43 3.95 14.57 -18.63
C HIS A 43 4.02 13.25 -17.88
N ARG A 44 5.08 12.46 -18.13
CA ARG A 44 5.32 11.20 -17.40
C ARG A 44 5.49 11.46 -15.91
N THR A 45 4.79 10.69 -15.08
CA THR A 45 4.94 10.73 -13.62
C THR A 45 5.70 9.49 -13.13
N LEU A 46 6.57 9.71 -12.15
CA LEU A 46 7.19 8.67 -11.31
C LEU A 46 6.94 8.96 -9.82
N SER A 47 6.03 9.91 -9.55
CA SER A 47 5.79 10.43 -8.21
C SER A 47 5.15 9.38 -7.31
N ALA A 48 5.61 9.32 -6.07
CA ALA A 48 4.96 8.60 -4.98
C ALA A 48 3.49 8.98 -4.79
N LEU A 49 3.12 10.22 -5.14
CA LEU A 49 1.74 10.71 -5.06
C LEU A 49 0.84 10.13 -6.16
N SER A 50 1.43 9.65 -7.26
CA SER A 50 0.67 9.15 -8.41
C SER A 50 0.70 7.63 -8.49
N LEU A 51 1.81 7.01 -8.07
CA LEU A 51 2.05 5.59 -8.23
C LEU A 51 2.17 4.80 -6.91
N PRO A 52 1.43 5.12 -5.82
CA PRO A 52 1.66 4.46 -4.54
C PRO A 52 1.19 3.00 -4.53
N PHE A 53 1.90 2.17 -3.78
CA PHE A 53 1.35 1.07 -3.01
C PHE A 53 1.85 1.29 -1.58
N GLY A 54 0.98 1.89 -0.77
CA GLY A 54 1.29 2.36 0.57
C GLY A 54 0.51 1.57 1.62
N LEU A 55 1.17 1.32 2.75
CA LEU A 55 0.54 0.78 3.95
C LEU A 55 0.87 1.69 5.14
N SER A 56 -0.12 1.92 6.01
CA SER A 56 0.01 2.71 7.23
C SER A 56 -0.38 1.86 8.44
N PHE A 57 0.35 2.07 9.55
CA PHE A 57 0.19 1.37 10.80
C PHE A 57 0.25 2.36 11.95
N GLU A 58 -0.83 2.46 12.72
CA GLU A 58 -0.91 3.41 13.84
C GLU A 58 -1.80 2.93 14.97
N ASN A 59 -1.72 3.65 16.09
CA ASN A 59 -2.59 3.48 17.26
C ASN A 59 -2.73 2.02 17.74
N ASN A 60 -1.61 1.35 18.00
CA ASN A 60 -1.63 -0.01 18.56
C ASN A 60 -2.18 -0.01 20.00
N VAL A 61 -3.33 -0.67 20.19
CA VAL A 61 -3.94 -0.88 21.50
C VAL A 61 -3.94 -2.36 21.83
N ARG A 62 -3.02 -2.79 22.69
CA ARG A 62 -2.89 -4.19 23.14
C ARG A 62 -2.72 -5.21 22.00
N GLY A 63 -1.98 -4.85 20.96
CA GLY A 63 -1.73 -5.73 19.80
C GLY A 63 -2.66 -5.47 18.61
N GLU A 64 -3.78 -4.78 18.83
CA GLU A 64 -4.72 -4.39 17.78
C GLU A 64 -4.26 -3.07 17.17
N THR A 65 -3.69 -3.11 15.96
CA THR A 65 -3.20 -1.93 15.24
C THR A 65 -4.22 -1.49 14.21
N LEU A 66 -4.45 -0.18 14.06
CA LEU A 66 -5.19 0.34 12.92
C LEU A 66 -4.29 0.27 11.70
N ASN A 67 -4.68 -0.53 10.71
CA ASN A 67 -3.91 -0.71 9.49
C ASN A 67 -4.70 -0.23 8.29
N LEU A 68 -4.07 0.60 7.48
CA LEU A 68 -4.67 1.20 6.28
C LEU A 68 -3.79 0.88 5.07
N GLY A 69 -4.39 0.69 3.91
CA GLY A 69 -3.69 0.50 2.66
C GLY A 69 -4.29 1.34 1.53
N GLU A 70 -3.42 1.84 0.67
CA GLU A 70 -3.77 2.58 -0.55
C GLU A 70 -2.92 2.07 -1.71
N THR A 71 -3.52 1.93 -2.89
CA THR A 71 -2.73 1.80 -4.12
C THR A 71 -3.38 2.46 -5.33
N VAL A 72 -2.55 2.97 -6.24
CA VAL A 72 -2.99 3.23 -7.61
C VAL A 72 -3.36 1.91 -8.27
N ILE A 73 -4.45 1.91 -9.02
CA ILE A 73 -4.98 0.71 -9.67
C ILE A 73 -5.57 1.05 -11.04
N LEU A 74 -5.33 0.18 -12.02
CA LEU A 74 -5.94 0.27 -13.34
C LEU A 74 -7.35 -0.33 -13.29
N GLN A 75 -8.23 0.13 -14.17
CA GLN A 75 -9.64 -0.27 -14.13
C GLN A 75 -9.86 -1.79 -14.21
N GLU A 76 -9.03 -2.49 -15.00
CA GLU A 76 -9.06 -3.95 -15.16
C GLU A 76 -8.57 -4.71 -13.92
N GLU A 77 -7.75 -4.08 -13.08
CA GLU A 77 -7.17 -4.69 -11.86
C GLU A 77 -8.11 -4.60 -10.66
N ILE A 78 -9.14 -3.74 -10.71
CA ILE A 78 -10.03 -3.42 -9.59
C ILE A 78 -10.69 -4.68 -9.00
N ASN A 79 -11.50 -5.39 -9.79
CA ASN A 79 -12.26 -6.54 -9.28
C ASN A 79 -11.37 -7.73 -8.87
N PRO A 80 -10.30 -8.06 -9.63
CA PRO A 80 -9.30 -9.03 -9.18
C PRO A 80 -8.72 -8.68 -7.81
N PHE A 81 -8.27 -7.45 -7.61
CA PHE A 81 -7.62 -7.06 -6.36
C PHE A 81 -8.60 -7.03 -5.17
N ILE A 82 -9.83 -6.55 -5.37
CA ILE A 82 -10.90 -6.64 -4.35
C ILE A 82 -11.11 -8.08 -3.92
N SER A 83 -11.20 -8.99 -4.88
CA SER A 83 -11.44 -10.41 -4.60
C SER A 83 -10.27 -11.03 -3.83
N ALA A 84 -9.04 -10.70 -4.21
CA ALA A 84 -7.83 -11.17 -3.54
C ALA A 84 -7.71 -10.66 -2.09
N LEU A 85 -8.04 -9.38 -1.84
CA LEU A 85 -8.07 -8.81 -0.48
C LEU A 85 -9.18 -9.46 0.37
N ARG A 86 -10.40 -9.59 -0.16
CA ARG A 86 -11.53 -10.20 0.57
C ARG A 86 -11.30 -11.66 0.91
N LYS A 87 -10.66 -12.43 0.02
CA LYS A 87 -10.23 -13.83 0.28
C LYS A 87 -9.32 -13.94 1.51
N ARG A 88 -8.60 -12.86 1.86
CA ARG A 88 -7.71 -12.78 3.03
C ARG A 88 -8.35 -12.12 4.26
N GLY A 89 -9.65 -11.83 4.20
CA GLY A 89 -10.42 -11.20 5.27
C GLY A 89 -10.16 -9.69 5.43
N ILE A 90 -9.62 -9.02 4.39
CA ILE A 90 -9.38 -7.57 4.41
C ILE A 90 -10.59 -6.83 3.85
N ILE A 91 -10.97 -5.73 4.51
CA ILE A 91 -12.11 -4.89 4.11
C ILE A 91 -11.63 -3.89 3.06
N VAL A 92 -12.29 -3.86 1.90
CA VAL A 92 -12.10 -2.80 0.89
C VAL A 92 -13.15 -1.72 1.13
N THR A 93 -12.71 -0.47 1.29
CA THR A 93 -13.58 0.64 1.75
C THR A 93 -13.91 1.65 0.67
N ALA A 94 -12.99 1.95 -0.24
CA ALA A 94 -13.20 2.98 -1.26
C ALA A 94 -12.47 2.70 -2.57
N ILE A 95 -13.07 3.18 -3.67
CA ILE A 95 -12.50 3.22 -5.01
C ILE A 95 -12.85 4.58 -5.61
N HIS A 96 -11.85 5.32 -6.10
CA HIS A 96 -11.98 6.71 -6.54
C HIS A 96 -10.80 7.10 -7.45
N ASN A 97 -10.75 8.34 -7.95
CA ASN A 97 -9.59 8.86 -8.70
C ASN A 97 -9.01 10.10 -8.01
N HIS A 98 -7.69 10.31 -8.11
CA HIS A 98 -7.01 11.52 -7.60
C HIS A 98 -6.79 12.56 -8.69
N TRP A 99 -6.34 12.12 -9.86
CA TRP A 99 -5.91 12.99 -10.94
C TRP A 99 -7.01 13.20 -11.99
N LEU A 100 -6.86 14.30 -12.72
CA LEU A 100 -7.56 14.59 -13.97
C LEU A 100 -6.55 14.64 -15.10
N PHE A 101 -6.98 14.34 -16.33
CA PHE A 101 -6.15 14.35 -17.54
C PHE A 101 -4.93 13.42 -17.46
N GLU A 102 -5.08 12.33 -16.70
CA GLU A 102 -4.13 11.25 -16.64
C GLU A 102 -4.36 10.22 -17.76
N ASN A 103 -3.28 9.55 -18.17
CA ASN A 103 -3.33 8.44 -19.11
C ASN A 103 -2.27 7.37 -18.77
N PRO A 104 -2.62 6.09 -18.61
CA PRO A 104 -3.98 5.53 -18.64
C PRO A 104 -4.84 6.05 -17.48
N ARG A 105 -6.14 5.72 -17.47
CA ARG A 105 -7.04 6.08 -16.36
C ARG A 105 -6.52 5.47 -15.05
N LEU A 106 -6.08 6.31 -14.14
CA LEU A 106 -5.63 5.91 -12.81
C LEU A 106 -6.79 6.00 -11.81
N MET A 107 -7.06 4.88 -11.15
CA MET A 107 -7.97 4.79 -10.01
C MET A 107 -7.16 4.52 -8.75
N TYR A 108 -7.78 4.60 -7.59
CA TYR A 108 -7.17 4.41 -6.28
C TYR A 108 -8.12 3.60 -5.42
N MET A 109 -7.57 2.57 -4.77
CA MET A 109 -8.30 1.69 -3.87
C MET A 109 -7.77 1.84 -2.45
N HIS A 110 -8.71 1.84 -1.50
CA HIS A 110 -8.43 1.83 -0.07
C HIS A 110 -8.93 0.55 0.59
N TRP A 111 -8.15 0.04 1.55
CA TRP A 111 -8.53 -1.10 2.37
C TRP A 111 -8.00 -0.97 3.79
N GLU A 112 -8.64 -1.65 4.73
CA GLU A 112 -8.31 -1.52 6.16
C GLU A 112 -8.61 -2.80 6.94
N ASN A 113 -7.98 -2.89 8.11
CA ASN A 113 -8.44 -3.73 9.22
C ASN A 113 -7.93 -3.17 10.55
N VAL A 114 -8.37 -3.82 11.63
CA VAL A 114 -7.69 -3.75 12.92
C VAL A 114 -7.10 -5.13 13.20
N GLY A 115 -5.84 -5.18 13.61
CA GLY A 115 -5.16 -6.44 13.93
C GLY A 115 -3.63 -6.35 13.89
N ASP A 116 -2.98 -7.49 13.69
CA ASP A 116 -1.52 -7.56 13.60
C ASP A 116 -1.00 -6.86 12.32
N PRO A 117 -0.04 -5.91 12.45
CA PRO A 117 0.43 -5.12 11.32
C PRO A 117 1.27 -5.94 10.33
N PHE A 118 1.98 -6.96 10.79
CA PHE A 118 2.78 -7.84 9.92
C PHE A 118 1.86 -8.74 9.08
N GLU A 119 0.81 -9.29 9.69
CA GLU A 119 -0.20 -10.07 8.99
C GLU A 119 -0.93 -9.21 7.94
N PHE A 120 -1.32 -7.99 8.28
CA PHE A 120 -1.94 -7.06 7.32
C PHE A 120 -1.00 -6.75 6.15
N ALA A 121 0.28 -6.46 6.44
CA ALA A 121 1.27 -6.17 5.40
C ALA A 121 1.47 -7.35 4.46
N GLN A 122 1.66 -8.55 5.02
CA GLN A 122 1.84 -9.78 4.23
C GLN A 122 0.61 -10.07 3.37
N LYS A 123 -0.60 -10.03 3.94
CA LYS A 123 -1.83 -10.29 3.22
C LYS A 123 -2.08 -9.27 2.09
N SER A 124 -1.81 -7.99 2.35
CA SER A 124 -1.93 -6.93 1.34
C SER A 124 -0.94 -7.17 0.20
N TRP A 125 0.29 -7.54 0.53
CA TRP A 125 1.33 -7.85 -0.45
C TRP A 125 1.01 -9.10 -1.28
N ASP A 126 0.59 -10.19 -0.64
CA ASP A 126 0.20 -11.42 -1.32
C ASP A 126 -0.99 -11.21 -2.25
N ALA A 127 -1.95 -10.36 -1.87
CA ALA A 127 -3.06 -10.00 -2.74
C ALA A 127 -2.60 -9.22 -3.97
N ALA A 128 -1.62 -8.32 -3.80
CA ALA A 128 -1.05 -7.54 -4.90
C ALA A 128 -0.28 -8.43 -5.88
N LEU A 129 0.51 -9.38 -5.37
CA LEU A 129 1.23 -10.35 -6.19
C LEU A 129 0.30 -11.33 -6.91
N GLU A 130 -0.77 -11.80 -6.27
CA GLU A 130 -1.75 -12.72 -6.87
C GLU A 130 -2.37 -12.16 -8.15
N VAL A 131 -2.57 -10.84 -8.22
CA VAL A 131 -3.22 -10.18 -9.36
C VAL A 131 -2.24 -9.43 -10.27
N GLY A 132 -0.92 -9.58 -10.04
CA GLY A 132 0.11 -9.03 -10.92
C GLY A 132 0.28 -7.51 -10.81
N LEU A 133 0.10 -6.90 -9.63
CA LEU A 133 0.31 -5.46 -9.47
C LEU A 133 1.79 -5.03 -9.60
N PHE A 134 2.72 -6.00 -9.53
CA PHE A 134 4.17 -5.82 -9.50
C PHE A 134 4.92 -6.84 -10.35
#